data_AF-A0A1Y3ZWV4-F1
#
_entry.id   AF-A0A1Y3ZWV4-F1
#
_cell.length_a   1.000
_cell.length_b   1.000
_cell.length_c   1.000
_cell.angle_alpha   90.00
_cell.angle_beta   90.00
_cell.angle_gamma   90.00
#
_symmetry.space_group_name_H-M   'P 1'
#
loop_
_entity.id
_entity.type
_entity.pdbx_description
1 polymer ?
#
loop_
_entity_poly.entity_id
_entity_poly.type
_entity_poly.pdbx_seq_one_letter_code
_entity_poly.pdbx_strand_id
1 'polypeptide(L)' 'MWKEKLGGYLIDVSKYVLTGVVIASLFKDMGDNRYLIYGIGILVAGFTLLSGLLLSNKKEKK' A
#
# COMPACT_ATOMS: atom_id res chain seq x y z
N MET A 1 13.56 -16.61 -2.21
CA MET A 1 12.45 -17.17 -1.42
C MET A 1 11.89 -16.23 -0.36
N TRP A 2 12.52 -16.04 0.82
CA TRP A 2 11.91 -15.20 1.88
C TRP A 2 11.72 -13.72 1.52
N LYS A 3 12.68 -13.11 0.81
CA LYS A 3 12.58 -11.71 0.34
C LYS A 3 11.47 -11.51 -0.70
N GLU A 4 11.27 -12.46 -1.61
CA GLU A 4 10.18 -12.42 -2.59
C GLU A 4 8.82 -12.61 -1.91
N LYS A 5 8.71 -13.54 -0.95
CA LYS A 5 7.49 -13.71 -0.15
C LYS A 5 7.16 -12.43 0.62
N LEU A 6 8.15 -11.83 1.28
CA LEU A 6 8.00 -10.55 1.97
C LEU A 6 7.61 -9.42 0.99
N GLY A 7 8.23 -9.37 -0.18
CA GLY A 7 7.89 -8.42 -1.23
C GLY A 7 6.44 -8.56 -1.70
N GLY A 8 5.97 -9.80 -1.88
CA GLY A 8 4.56 -10.11 -2.14
C GLY A 8 3.63 -9.61 -1.03
N TYR A 9 3.96 -9.88 0.24
CA TYR A 9 3.16 -9.38 1.37
C TYR A 9 3.10 -7.85 1.43
N LEU A 10 4.20 -7.15 1.13
CA LEU A 10 4.22 -5.70 1.08
C LEU A 10 3.35 -5.13 -0.04
N ILE A 11 3.33 -5.79 -1.20
CA ILE A 11 2.44 -5.44 -2.32
C ILE A 11 0.97 -5.66 -1.90
N ASP A 12 0.66 -6.74 -1.19
CA ASP A 12 -0.71 -7.00 -0.74
C ASP A 12 -1.17 -5.99 0.33
N VAL A 13 -0.30 -5.62 1.28
CA VAL A 13 -0.57 -4.53 2.21
C VAL A 13 -0.90 -3.23 1.47
N SER A 14 -0.12 -2.87 0.44
CA SER A 14 -0.38 -1.69 -0.37
C SER A 14 -1.79 -1.70 -0.98
N LYS A 15 -2.18 -2.83 -1.61
CA LYS A 15 -3.52 -2.99 -2.21
C LYS A 15 -4.62 -2.83 -1.16
N TYR A 16 -4.48 -3.46 0.00
CA TYR A 16 -5.51 -3.40 1.05
C TYR A 16 -5.62 -2.01 1.67
N VAL A 17 -4.50 -1.30 1.86
CA VAL A 17 -4.50 0.09 2.32
C VAL A 17 -5.19 1.00 1.30
N LEU A 18 -4.90 0.86 0.00
CA LEU A 18 -5.59 1.63 -1.05
C LEU A 18 -7.09 1.35 -1.08
N THR A 19 -7.49 0.09 -0.98
CA THR A 19 -8.91 -0.28 -0.88
C THR A 19 -9.56 0.39 0.34
N GLY A 20 -8.88 0.41 1.48
CA GLY A 20 -9.33 1.10 2.68
C GLY A 20 -9.50 2.61 2.47
N VAL A 21 -8.56 3.26 1.77
CA VAL A 21 -8.65 4.69 1.42
C VAL A 21 -9.84 4.96 0.49
N VAL A 22 -10.06 4.12 -0.52
CA VAL A 22 -11.21 4.25 -1.44
C VAL A 22 -12.52 4.07 -0.69
N ILE A 23 -12.64 3.03 0.15
CA ILE A 23 -13.84 2.81 0.97
C ILE A 23 -14.05 3.97 1.93
N ALA A 24 -13.00 4.43 2.61
CA ALA A 24 -13.05 5.60 3.48
C ALA A 24 -13.61 6.80 2.71
N SER A 25 -13.17 7.04 1.48
CA SER A 25 -13.60 8.20 0.69
C SER A 25 -15.11 8.29 0.40
N LEU A 26 -15.85 7.20 0.59
CA LEU A 26 -17.31 7.16 0.44
C LEU A 26 -18.05 7.72 1.67
N PHE A 27 -17.39 7.80 2.84
CA PHE A 27 -17.99 8.35 4.06
C PHE A 27 -17.92 9.88 4.06
N LYS A 28 -19.07 10.53 4.30
CA LYS A 28 -19.18 12.00 4.32
C LYS A 28 -18.80 12.63 5.66
N ASP A 29 -18.83 11.87 6.75
CA ASP A 29 -18.69 12.38 8.12
C ASP A 29 -17.26 12.32 8.69
N MET A 30 -16.24 12.32 7.83
CA MET A 30 -14.84 12.28 8.27
C MET A 30 -14.26 13.65 8.65
N GLY A 31 -15.03 14.74 8.49
CA GLY A 31 -14.63 16.09 8.86
C GLY A 31 -13.24 16.47 8.34
N ASP A 32 -12.45 17.12 9.19
CA ASP A 32 -11.08 17.55 8.88
C ASP A 32 -10.08 16.38 8.76
N ASN A 33 -10.43 15.21 9.31
CA ASN A 33 -9.55 14.04 9.30
C ASN A 33 -9.41 13.38 7.93
N ARG A 34 -10.30 13.69 6.98
CA ARG A 34 -10.27 13.10 5.62
C ARG A 34 -8.93 13.28 4.92
N TYR A 35 -8.30 14.44 5.08
CA TYR A 35 -7.02 14.75 4.44
C TYR A 35 -5.87 13.94 5.05
N LEU A 36 -5.92 13.71 6.36
CA LEU A 36 -4.96 12.86 7.06
C LEU A 36 -5.10 11.40 6.64
N ILE A 37 -6.33 10.90 6.54
CA ILE A 37 -6.62 9.53 6.10
C ILE A 37 -6.11 9.30 4.68
N TYR A 38 -6.39 10.22 3.75
CA TYR A 38 -5.91 10.10 2.38
C TYR A 38 -4.39 10.26 2.28
N GLY A 39 -3.82 11.26 2.95
CA GLY A 39 -2.39 11.53 2.93
C GLY A 39 -1.58 10.36 3.50
N ILE A 40 -1.91 9.92 4.71
CA ILE A 40 -1.22 8.79 5.36
C ILE A 40 -1.48 7.50 4.59
N GLY A 41 -2.72 7.25 4.15
CA GLY A 41 -3.08 6.05 3.40
C GLY A 41 -2.31 5.93 2.09
N ILE A 42 -2.22 7.01 1.31
CA ILE A 42 -1.44 7.04 0.06
C ILE A 42 0.05 6.90 0.34
N LEU A 43 0.59 7.55 1.38
CA LEU A 43 2.00 7.43 1.75
C LEU A 43 2.37 5.99 2.15
N VAL A 44 1.56 5.35 3.00
CA VAL A 44 1.77 3.96 3.43
C VAL A 44 1.64 3.01 2.24
N ALA A 45 0.62 3.19 1.40
CA ALA A 45 0.43 2.38 0.20
C ALA A 45 1.61 2.52 -0.78
N GLY A 46 2.09 3.74 -1.02
CA GLY A 46 3.23 4.01 -1.89
C GLY A 46 4.53 3.42 -1.35
N PHE A 47 4.80 3.61 -0.05
CA PHE A 47 6.01 3.10 0.59
C PHE A 47 6.07 1.56 0.57
N THR A 48 4.95 0.91 0.91
CA THR A 48 4.85 -0.56 0.91
C THR A 48 4.91 -1.13 -0.50
N LEU A 49 4.32 -0.45 -1.50
CA LEU A 49 4.43 -0.85 -2.90
C LEU A 49 5.87 -0.76 -3.40
N LEU A 50 6.54 0.37 -3.21
CA LEU A 50 7.93 0.57 -3.65
C LEU A 50 8.87 -0.43 -2.96
N SER A 51 8.73 -0.62 -1.65
CA SER A 51 9.51 -1.60 -0.90
C SER A 51 9.22 -3.03 -1.39
N GLY A 52 7.95 -3.36 -1.62
CA GLY A 52 7.53 -4.67 -2.11
C GLY A 52 8.08 -4.97 -3.51
N LEU A 53 8.01 -4.00 -4.41
CA LEU A 53 8.60 -4.10 -5.75
C LEU A 53 10.13 -4.24 -5.67
N LEU A 54 10.84 -3.43 -4.88
CA LEU A 54 12.30 -3.54 -4.73
C LEU A 54 12.73 -4.90 -4.18
N LEU A 55 11.98 -5.47 -3.23
CA LEU A 55 12.25 -6.78 -2.64
C LEU A 55 11.92 -7.94 -3.58
N SER A 56 10.86 -7.80 -4.39
CA SER A 56 10.44 -8.80 -5.39
C SER A 56 11.24 -8.71 -6.69
N ASN A 57 11.83 -7.55 -7.03
CA ASN A 57 12.53 -7.31 -8.30
C ASN A 57 13.97 -7.85 -8.31
N LYS A 58 14.28 -8.90 -7.54
CA LYS A 58 15.40 -9.76 -7.91
C LYS A 58 15.02 -10.44 -9.21
N LYS A 59 15.48 -9.84 -10.31
CA LYS A 59 15.47 -10.33 -11.68
C LYS A 59 15.13 -11.81 -11.72
N GLU A 60 13.99 -12.12 -12.32
CA GLU A 60 13.73 -13.38 -12.97
C GLU A 60 14.90 -13.63 -13.94
N LYS A 61 16.03 -14.14 -13.42
CA LYS A 61 17.05 -14.80 -14.22
C LYS A 61 16.43 -16.14 -14.59
N LYS A 62 15.50 -16.09 -15.54
CA LYS A 62 15.21 -17.24 -16.38
C LYS A 62 16.21 -17.24 -17.51
#